data_AF-A0A8T3Q473-F1
#
_entry.id   AF-A0A8T3Q473-F1
#
_cell.length_a   1.000
_cell.length_b   1.000
_cell.length_c   1.000
_cell.angle_alpha   90.00
_cell.angle_beta   90.00
_cell.angle_gamma   90.00
#
_symmetry.space_group_name_H-M   'P 1'
#
loop_
_entity.id
_entity.type
_entity.pdbx_description
1 polymer ?
#
loop_
_entity_poly.entity_id
_entity_poly.type
_entity_poly.pdbx_seq_one_letter_code
_entity_poly.pdbx_strand_id
1 'polypeptide(L)'
;MDPRIADFIRDNRRRYTREAIRQQLIDAGHEPAEIDATWAALDAPDPDATAGEGFWGRFWLFLVGVNVAVFLLVFLATGMVNSSVLAVVLGVALCIGALMAWGIVAATGPTHMGRTTAMVIGGVIPLVFALLIGGSCYAMVGAIGPPPPPPREGVMEIEIEPPMDFSGSGAAFCQVQAAAPGFSIYAQEGSLGTIEGRPLHASVESFATEVLPEGGPTPAPVPGAEGQIVNLYVSLFPRAESDPPRDWFVSPDTELEIDAGPDGLSGTVTFEGLEALTVDGPDTAIGEGDSISGTITWTCE
;
A
#
# COMPACT_ATOMS: atom_id res chain seq x y z
N MET A 1 14.55 49.34 28.26
CA MET A 1 15.58 48.98 27.29
C MET A 1 16.11 50.27 26.69
N ASP A 2 17.30 50.69 27.08
CA ASP A 2 17.99 51.82 26.44
C ASP A 2 18.38 51.42 25.00
N PRO A 3 17.89 52.12 23.96
CA PRO A 3 18.23 51.83 22.56
C PRO A 3 19.73 51.92 22.29
N ARG A 4 20.48 52.74 23.05
CA ARG A 4 21.94 52.90 22.86
C ARG A 4 22.71 51.64 23.25
N ILE A 5 22.31 50.98 24.34
CA ILE A 5 22.89 49.70 24.79
C ILE A 5 22.62 48.63 23.72
N ALA A 6 21.39 48.59 23.20
CA ALA A 6 20.99 47.63 22.19
C ALA A 6 21.74 47.81 20.87
N ASP A 7 21.85 49.05 20.39
CA ASP A 7 22.59 49.40 19.16
C ASP A 7 24.07 49.04 19.30
N PHE A 8 24.69 49.41 20.43
CA PHE A 8 26.08 49.06 20.72
C PHE A 8 26.32 47.55 20.73
N ILE A 9 25.43 46.77 21.38
CA ILE A 9 25.50 45.30 21.38
C ILE A 9 25.36 44.76 19.95
N ARG A 10 24.40 45.23 19.15
CA ARG A 10 24.19 44.73 17.77
C ARG A 10 25.40 44.96 16.88
N ASP A 11 26.05 46.12 16.99
CA ASP A 11 27.20 46.50 16.16
C ASP A 11 28.49 45.75 16.55
N ASN A 12 28.62 45.36 17.82
CA ASN A 12 29.87 44.83 18.38
C ASN A 12 29.84 43.33 18.69
N ARG A 13 28.65 42.71 18.81
CA ARG A 13 28.50 41.27 19.16
C ARG A 13 29.20 40.29 18.21
N ARG A 14 29.55 40.72 16.99
CA ARG A 14 30.30 39.91 16.03
C ARG A 14 31.82 39.99 16.20
N ARG A 15 32.31 41.03 16.88
CA ARG A 15 33.75 41.34 17.01
C ARG A 15 34.28 41.07 18.41
N TYR A 16 33.43 41.18 19.42
CA TYR A 16 33.81 41.07 20.83
C TYR A 16 32.98 40.02 21.56
N THR A 17 33.55 39.46 22.64
CA THR A 17 32.82 38.54 23.52
C THR A 17 31.76 39.26 24.34
N ARG A 18 30.77 38.52 24.83
CA ARG A 18 29.69 39.08 25.67
C ARG A 18 30.26 39.80 26.90
N GLU A 19 31.26 39.21 27.56
CA GLU A 19 31.92 39.76 28.73
C GLU A 19 32.69 41.04 28.40
N ALA A 20 33.35 41.10 27.24
CA ALA A 20 34.07 42.30 26.80
C ALA A 20 33.12 43.46 26.49
N ILE A 21 31.99 43.18 25.83
CA ILE A 21 30.95 44.19 25.56
C ILE A 21 30.30 44.65 26.87
N ARG A 22 30.01 43.72 27.78
CA ARG A 22 29.46 44.01 29.11
C ARG A 22 30.40 44.91 29.91
N GLN A 23 31.69 44.59 29.94
CA GLN A 23 32.69 45.41 30.64
C GLN A 23 32.81 46.80 30.03
N GLN A 24 32.85 46.92 28.70
CA GLN A 24 32.89 48.23 28.02
C GLN A 24 31.67 49.10 28.32
N LEU A 25 30.47 48.51 28.40
CA LEU A 25 29.25 49.24 28.75
C LEU A 25 29.23 49.65 30.23
N ILE A 26 29.76 48.82 31.14
CA ILE A 26 29.93 49.16 32.56
C ILE A 26 30.92 50.30 32.73
N ASP A 27 32.07 50.24 32.05
CA ASP A 27 33.09 51.29 32.09
C ASP A 27 32.56 52.63 31.52
N ALA A 28 31.59 52.56 30.60
CA ALA A 28 30.85 53.71 30.07
C ALA A 28 29.72 54.22 30.99
N GLY A 29 29.50 53.59 32.14
CA GLY A 29 28.55 54.03 33.17
C GLY A 29 27.14 53.41 33.08
N HIS A 30 26.93 52.36 32.29
CA HIS A 30 25.66 51.64 32.25
C HIS A 30 25.54 50.60 33.37
N GLU A 31 24.34 50.42 33.92
CA GLU A 31 24.13 49.43 34.98
C GLU A 31 24.19 47.98 34.46
N PRO A 32 24.88 47.07 35.18
CA PRO A 32 24.98 45.65 34.78
C PRO A 32 23.62 44.97 34.56
N ALA A 33 22.62 45.28 35.39
CA ALA A 33 21.28 44.69 35.29
C ALA A 33 20.56 45.09 34.00
N GLU A 34 20.74 46.33 33.53
CA GLU A 34 20.13 46.80 32.28
C GLU A 34 20.81 46.17 31.05
N ILE A 35 22.13 45.96 31.11
CA ILE A 35 22.90 45.27 30.07
C ILE A 35 22.45 43.81 29.96
N ASP A 36 22.33 43.12 31.08
CA ASP A 36 21.93 41.71 31.12
C ASP A 36 20.47 41.54 30.66
N ALA A 37 19.57 42.46 31.02
CA ALA A 37 18.20 42.50 30.52
C ALA A 37 18.14 42.78 29.01
N THR A 38 19.02 43.65 28.49
CA THR A 38 19.09 43.94 27.05
C THR A 38 19.64 42.76 26.26
N TRP A 39 20.63 42.04 26.78
CA TRP A 39 21.08 40.77 26.20
C TRP A 39 19.97 39.72 26.20
N ALA A 40 19.24 39.55 27.31
CA ALA A 40 18.12 38.62 27.36
C ALA A 40 17.02 38.99 26.34
N ALA A 41 16.75 40.28 26.13
CA ALA A 41 15.80 40.75 25.14
C ALA A 41 16.29 40.58 23.69
N LEU A 42 17.61 40.66 23.43
CA LEU A 42 18.20 40.45 22.10
C LEU A 42 18.45 38.98 21.77
N ASP A 43 18.67 38.14 22.78
CA ASP A 43 18.82 36.68 22.67
C ASP A 43 17.46 35.97 22.65
N ALA A 44 16.39 36.63 23.13
CA ALA A 44 15.03 36.16 22.91
C ALA A 44 14.82 36.00 21.40
N PRO A 45 14.44 34.80 20.91
CA PRO A 45 14.17 34.61 19.49
C PRO A 45 13.11 35.62 19.08
N ASP A 46 13.50 36.60 18.27
CA ASP A 46 12.58 37.63 17.79
C ASP A 46 11.44 36.92 17.03
N PRO A 47 10.23 36.86 17.61
CA PRO A 47 9.11 36.17 16.97
C PRO A 47 8.70 36.89 15.67
N ASP A 48 9.13 38.15 15.53
CA ASP A 48 8.87 39.06 14.42
C ASP A 48 10.11 39.25 13.54
N ALA A 49 11.13 38.37 13.63
CA ALA A 49 12.22 38.33 12.66
C ALA A 49 11.63 38.02 11.28
N THR A 50 11.24 39.09 10.59
CA THR A 50 10.61 39.08 9.28
C THR A 50 11.42 38.23 8.33
N ALA A 51 10.71 37.52 7.46
CA ALA A 51 11.33 36.55 6.59
C ALA A 51 12.27 37.27 5.59
N GLY A 52 13.57 37.29 5.91
CA GLY A 52 14.57 38.02 5.15
C GLY A 52 14.77 37.52 3.72
N GLU A 53 15.70 38.14 3.00
CA GLU A 53 16.10 37.73 1.65
C GLU A 53 16.40 36.22 1.61
N GLY A 54 15.65 35.49 0.77
CA GLY A 54 15.76 34.04 0.63
C GLY A 54 14.70 33.21 1.39
N PHE A 55 13.75 33.84 2.09
CA PHE A 55 12.59 33.12 2.65
C PHE A 55 11.88 32.26 1.60
N TRP A 56 11.49 32.87 0.47
CA TRP A 56 10.71 32.19 -0.56
C TRP A 56 11.41 30.97 -1.14
N GLY A 57 12.74 31.03 -1.35
CA GLY A 57 13.51 29.88 -1.82
C GLY A 57 13.51 28.72 -0.82
N ARG A 58 13.70 29.03 0.48
CA ARG A 58 13.67 28.01 1.55
C ARG A 58 12.27 27.46 1.77
N PHE A 59 11.24 28.32 1.71
CA PHE A 59 9.84 27.93 1.85
C PHE A 59 9.43 26.99 0.71
N TRP A 60 9.76 27.31 -0.54
CA TRP A 60 9.49 26.43 -1.68
C TRP A 60 10.22 25.09 -1.57
N LEU A 61 11.50 25.11 -1.20
CA LEU A 61 12.27 23.87 -1.02
C LEU A 61 11.67 22.99 0.08
N PHE A 62 11.25 23.59 1.19
CA PHE A 62 10.55 22.89 2.26
C PHE A 62 9.20 22.33 1.80
N LEU A 63 8.37 23.16 1.15
CA LEU A 63 7.04 22.79 0.69
C LEU A 63 7.11 21.62 -0.31
N VAL A 64 7.98 21.70 -1.32
CA VAL A 64 8.19 20.62 -2.29
C VAL A 64 8.75 19.39 -1.60
N GLY A 65 9.76 19.54 -0.74
CA GLY A 65 10.37 18.42 -0.02
C GLY A 65 9.37 17.64 0.83
N VAL A 66 8.53 18.34 1.59
CA VAL A 66 7.47 17.71 2.40
C VAL A 66 6.44 17.01 1.53
N ASN A 67 5.97 17.64 0.44
CA ASN A 67 4.98 17.02 -0.45
C ASN A 67 5.54 15.77 -1.14
N VAL A 68 6.79 15.81 -1.61
CA VAL A 68 7.47 14.64 -2.19
C VAL A 68 7.63 13.54 -1.14
N ALA A 69 8.03 13.87 0.09
CA ALA A 69 8.16 12.89 1.16
C ALA A 69 6.83 12.22 1.51
N VAL A 70 5.74 12.99 1.64
CA VAL A 70 4.39 12.48 1.88
C VAL A 70 3.92 11.62 0.71
N PHE A 71 4.13 12.07 -0.52
CA PHE A 71 3.80 11.31 -1.72
C PHE A 71 4.50 9.95 -1.72
N LEU A 72 5.82 9.92 -1.53
CA LEU A 72 6.60 8.68 -1.52
C LEU A 72 6.19 7.76 -0.37
N LEU A 73 5.95 8.31 0.82
CA LEU A 73 5.50 7.53 1.97
C LEU A 73 4.16 6.85 1.70
N VAL A 74 3.16 7.59 1.19
CA VAL A 74 1.84 7.03 0.86
C VAL A 74 1.96 6.05 -0.30
N PHE A 75 2.65 6.42 -1.38
CA PHE A 75 2.84 5.60 -2.57
C PHE A 75 3.45 4.23 -2.26
N LEU A 76 4.46 4.19 -1.39
CA LEU A 76 5.10 2.95 -0.95
C LEU A 76 4.24 2.17 0.04
N ALA A 77 3.61 2.84 1.01
CA ALA A 77 2.83 2.18 2.05
C ALA A 77 1.54 1.53 1.53
N THR A 78 0.95 2.06 0.46
CA THR A 78 -0.30 1.55 -0.12
C THR A 78 -0.11 0.61 -1.30
N GLY A 79 1.14 0.35 -1.73
CA GLY A 79 1.40 -0.49 -2.90
C GLY A 79 0.92 0.12 -4.22
N MET A 80 0.80 1.45 -4.30
CA MET A 80 0.35 2.18 -5.49
C MET A 80 1.28 2.03 -6.72
N VAL A 81 2.38 1.29 -6.60
CA VAL A 81 3.29 0.94 -7.71
C VAL A 81 2.56 0.32 -8.90
N ASN A 82 1.46 -0.40 -8.65
CA ASN A 82 0.67 -1.07 -9.68
C ASN A 82 -0.54 -0.25 -10.17
N SER A 83 -0.80 0.93 -9.59
CA SER A 83 -1.95 1.78 -9.96
C SER A 83 -1.50 3.22 -10.23
N SER A 84 -1.16 3.49 -11.48
CA SER A 84 -0.76 4.82 -11.95
C SER A 84 -1.84 5.87 -11.76
N VAL A 85 -3.12 5.48 -11.87
CA VAL A 85 -4.27 6.39 -11.69
C VAL A 85 -4.33 6.94 -10.27
N LEU A 86 -4.21 6.07 -9.25
CA LEU A 86 -4.20 6.50 -7.84
C LEU A 86 -3.00 7.40 -7.53
N ALA A 87 -1.83 7.08 -8.09
CA ALA A 87 -0.64 7.92 -7.95
C ALA A 87 -0.82 9.31 -8.56
N VAL A 88 -1.41 9.40 -9.76
CA VAL A 88 -1.69 10.69 -10.40
C VAL A 88 -2.70 11.50 -9.58
N VAL A 89 -3.77 10.89 -9.10
CA VAL A 89 -4.80 11.56 -8.27
C VAL A 89 -4.19 12.10 -6.99
N LEU A 90 -3.37 11.30 -6.29
CA LEU A 90 -2.67 11.73 -5.08
C LEU A 90 -1.71 12.90 -5.36
N GLY A 91 -0.95 12.82 -6.46
CA GLY A 91 -0.03 13.88 -6.86
C GLY A 91 -0.75 15.21 -7.13
N VAL A 92 -1.88 15.17 -7.85
CA VAL A 92 -2.72 16.34 -8.11
C VAL A 92 -3.28 16.93 -6.81
N ALA A 93 -3.76 16.08 -5.91
CA ALA A 93 -4.27 16.49 -4.60
C ALA A 93 -3.21 17.23 -3.75
N LEU A 94 -1.99 16.68 -3.68
CA LEU A 94 -0.87 17.30 -2.97
C LEU A 94 -0.46 18.64 -3.61
N CYS A 95 -0.42 18.71 -4.94
CA CYS A 95 -0.17 19.96 -5.67
C CYS A 95 -1.21 21.03 -5.32
N ILE A 96 -2.51 20.67 -5.26
CA ILE A 96 -3.58 21.59 -4.86
C ILE A 96 -3.36 22.07 -3.41
N GLY A 97 -3.06 21.17 -2.48
CA GLY A 97 -2.74 21.50 -1.10
C GLY A 97 -1.53 22.44 -0.97
N ALA A 98 -0.48 22.19 -1.73
CA ALA A 98 0.73 23.03 -1.77
C ALA A 98 0.44 24.44 -2.32
N LEU A 99 -0.35 24.55 -3.39
CA LEU A 99 -0.76 25.84 -3.95
C LEU A 99 -1.62 26.66 -2.97
N MET A 100 -2.51 26.00 -2.22
CA MET A 100 -3.29 26.68 -1.17
C MET A 100 -2.41 27.16 -0.02
N ALA A 101 -1.48 26.32 0.45
CA ALA A 101 -0.54 26.70 1.49
C ALA A 101 0.32 27.90 1.07
N TRP A 102 0.82 27.86 -0.17
CA TRP A 102 1.53 28.99 -0.78
C TRP A 102 0.65 30.24 -0.86
N GLY A 103 -0.60 30.12 -1.33
CA GLY A 103 -1.54 31.23 -1.45
C GLY A 103 -1.85 31.92 -0.12
N ILE A 104 -2.01 31.13 0.96
CA ILE A 104 -2.25 31.66 2.31
C ILE A 104 -1.03 32.45 2.81
N VAL A 105 0.18 31.90 2.65
CA VAL A 105 1.42 32.57 3.05
C VAL A 105 1.68 33.82 2.19
N ALA A 106 1.39 33.76 0.90
CA ALA A 106 1.51 34.89 -0.02
C ALA A 106 0.53 36.02 0.32
N ALA A 107 -0.73 35.69 0.61
CA ALA A 107 -1.78 36.68 0.92
C ALA A 107 -1.57 37.37 2.27
N THR A 108 -1.04 36.65 3.25
CA THR A 108 -0.76 37.22 4.58
C THR A 108 0.53 38.01 4.63
N GLY A 109 1.44 37.75 3.70
CA GLY A 109 2.70 38.47 3.55
C GLY A 109 3.78 37.93 4.51
N PRO A 110 4.99 37.64 4.01
CA PRO A 110 6.09 37.11 4.84
C PRO A 110 6.58 38.09 5.92
N THR A 111 6.13 39.34 5.89
CA THR A 111 6.43 40.37 6.88
C THR A 111 5.49 40.34 8.08
N HIS A 112 4.34 39.67 7.99
CA HIS A 112 3.34 39.59 9.06
C HIS A 112 3.27 38.22 9.74
N MET A 113 4.08 37.25 9.26
CA MET A 113 4.18 35.92 9.86
C MET A 113 5.62 35.61 10.25
N GLY A 114 5.81 35.17 11.49
CA GLY A 114 7.03 34.51 11.91
C GLY A 114 7.34 33.31 11.02
N ARG A 115 8.62 33.07 10.74
CA ARG A 115 9.12 31.98 9.88
C ARG A 115 8.56 30.61 10.27
N THR A 116 8.45 30.36 11.58
CA THR A 116 7.91 29.11 12.14
C THR A 116 6.45 28.93 11.76
N THR A 117 5.63 29.97 11.87
CA THR A 117 4.21 29.94 11.49
C THR A 117 4.03 29.62 10.02
N ALA A 118 4.81 30.26 9.14
CA ALA A 118 4.76 29.97 7.71
C ALA A 118 5.17 28.51 7.39
N MET A 119 6.19 27.98 8.07
CA MET A 119 6.58 26.57 7.91
C MET A 119 5.52 25.60 8.41
N VAL A 120 4.88 25.90 9.54
CA VAL A 120 3.78 25.09 10.08
C VAL A 120 2.59 25.08 9.11
N ILE A 121 2.21 26.24 8.57
CA ILE A 121 1.15 26.34 7.54
C ILE A 121 1.52 25.52 6.30
N GLY A 122 2.77 25.66 5.83
CA GLY A 122 3.30 24.93 4.68
C GLY A 122 3.31 23.40 4.86
N GLY A 123 3.49 22.91 6.09
CA GLY A 123 3.51 21.48 6.39
C GLY A 123 2.12 20.90 6.70
N VAL A 124 1.32 21.61 7.51
CA VAL A 124 0.04 21.10 8.03
C VAL A 124 -1.03 21.05 6.95
N ILE A 125 -1.13 22.07 6.08
CA ILE A 125 -2.19 22.11 5.07
C ILE A 125 -2.10 20.93 4.08
N PRO A 126 -0.95 20.65 3.44
CA PRO A 126 -0.83 19.49 2.56
C PRO A 126 -1.07 18.16 3.29
N LEU A 127 -0.62 18.04 4.54
CA LEU A 127 -0.84 16.84 5.35
C LEU A 127 -2.34 16.60 5.62
N VAL A 128 -3.09 17.64 5.96
CA VAL A 128 -4.55 17.54 6.16
C VAL A 128 -5.24 17.14 4.86
N PHE A 129 -4.83 17.69 3.72
CA PHE A 129 -5.37 17.28 2.41
C PHE A 129 -5.04 15.82 2.09
N ALA A 130 -3.82 15.38 2.35
CA ALA A 130 -3.41 13.99 2.17
C ALA A 130 -4.23 13.04 3.04
N LEU A 131 -4.51 13.41 4.30
CA LEU A 131 -5.32 12.61 5.22
C LEU A 131 -6.81 12.62 4.85
N LEU A 132 -7.36 13.75 4.43
CA LEU A 132 -8.76 13.82 4.01
C LEU A 132 -8.97 13.00 2.73
N ILE A 133 -8.09 13.14 1.74
CA ILE A 133 -8.22 12.45 0.45
C ILE A 133 -7.83 10.98 0.61
N GLY A 134 -6.68 10.68 1.21
CA GLY A 134 -6.26 9.32 1.50
C GLY A 134 -7.26 8.58 2.40
N GLY A 135 -7.74 9.24 3.46
CA GLY A 135 -8.74 8.69 4.38
C GLY A 135 -10.10 8.49 3.73
N SER A 136 -10.56 9.41 2.88
CA SER A 136 -11.82 9.24 2.13
C SER A 136 -11.70 8.18 1.04
N CYS A 137 -10.59 8.08 0.32
CA CYS A 137 -10.33 7.00 -0.63
C CYS A 137 -10.28 5.65 0.09
N TYR A 138 -9.57 5.56 1.22
CA TYR A 138 -9.48 4.32 2.01
C TYR A 138 -10.84 3.95 2.61
N ALA A 139 -11.57 4.92 3.15
CA ALA A 139 -12.93 4.71 3.64
C ALA A 139 -13.86 4.29 2.52
N MET A 140 -13.72 4.86 1.32
CA MET A 140 -14.54 4.50 0.17
C MET A 140 -14.21 3.09 -0.32
N VAL A 141 -12.93 2.72 -0.44
CA VAL A 141 -12.52 1.35 -0.79
C VAL A 141 -12.98 0.34 0.27
N GLY A 142 -12.87 0.69 1.56
CA GLY A 142 -13.34 -0.15 2.65
C GLY A 142 -14.86 -0.16 2.86
N ALA A 143 -15.60 0.80 2.32
CA ALA A 143 -17.05 0.94 2.48
C ALA A 143 -17.86 0.62 1.22
N ILE A 144 -17.22 0.36 0.07
CA ILE A 144 -17.93 0.04 -1.18
C ILE A 144 -18.59 -1.36 -1.16
N GLY A 145 -18.37 -2.20 -0.14
CA GLY A 145 -19.14 -3.42 0.04
C GLY A 145 -19.45 -3.70 1.51
N PRO A 146 -20.53 -4.45 1.82
CA PRO A 146 -20.58 -5.14 3.09
C PRO A 146 -19.30 -5.97 3.24
N PRO A 147 -18.72 -6.08 4.45
CA PRO A 147 -17.56 -6.95 4.64
C PRO A 147 -17.89 -8.33 4.07
N PRO A 148 -16.94 -8.98 3.37
CA PRO A 148 -17.19 -10.31 2.83
C PRO A 148 -17.70 -11.21 3.98
N PRO A 149 -18.72 -12.05 3.73
CA PRO A 149 -19.16 -12.98 4.76
C PRO A 149 -17.95 -13.79 5.23
N PRO A 150 -17.89 -14.13 6.54
CA PRO A 150 -16.81 -14.96 7.05
C PRO A 150 -16.75 -16.27 6.24
N PRO A 151 -15.55 -16.80 5.95
CA PRO A 151 -15.42 -18.08 5.27
C PRO A 151 -16.12 -19.16 6.09
N ARG A 152 -16.84 -20.04 5.41
CA ARG A 152 -17.49 -21.20 6.02
C ARG A 152 -16.49 -22.34 6.08
N GLU A 153 -16.50 -23.08 7.18
CA GLU A 153 -15.63 -24.23 7.36
C GLU A 153 -16.30 -25.47 6.78
N GLY A 154 -15.49 -26.39 6.27
CA GLY A 154 -15.99 -27.60 5.63
C GLY A 154 -14.91 -28.63 5.39
N VAL A 155 -15.22 -29.57 4.49
CA VAL A 155 -14.32 -30.63 4.05
C VAL A 155 -14.15 -30.54 2.54
N MET A 156 -12.91 -30.73 2.08
CA MET A 156 -12.57 -30.95 0.68
C MET A 156 -11.95 -32.33 0.55
N GLU A 157 -12.39 -33.07 -0.46
CA GLU A 157 -11.80 -34.35 -0.86
C GLU A 157 -11.22 -34.19 -2.27
N ILE A 158 -10.10 -34.84 -2.51
CA ILE A 158 -9.43 -34.87 -3.81
C ILE A 158 -9.08 -36.30 -4.14
N GLU A 159 -9.38 -36.70 -5.38
CA GLU A 159 -8.98 -37.94 -6.00
C GLU A 159 -8.21 -37.60 -7.28
N ILE A 160 -6.95 -38.03 -7.36
CA ILE A 160 -6.08 -37.84 -8.52
C ILE A 160 -5.88 -39.21 -9.14
N GLU A 161 -6.22 -39.32 -10.41
CA GLU A 161 -6.11 -40.54 -11.20
C GLU A 161 -4.63 -40.93 -11.46
N PRO A 162 -4.37 -42.14 -11.97
CA PRO A 162 -3.05 -42.51 -12.45
C PRO A 162 -2.47 -41.46 -13.43
N PRO A 163 -1.16 -41.17 -13.37
CA PRO A 163 -0.11 -41.99 -12.76
C PRO A 163 0.14 -41.75 -11.27
N MET A 164 -0.44 -40.69 -10.68
CA MET A 164 -0.14 -40.30 -9.29
C MET A 164 -0.93 -41.13 -8.25
N ASP A 165 -2.16 -41.54 -8.61
CA ASP A 165 -3.03 -42.42 -7.81
C ASP A 165 -3.11 -42.01 -6.33
N PHE A 166 -3.79 -40.89 -6.08
CA PHE A 166 -3.88 -40.29 -4.75
C PHE A 166 -5.33 -40.01 -4.37
N SER A 167 -5.69 -40.27 -3.12
CA SER A 167 -6.96 -39.83 -2.53
C SER A 167 -6.71 -39.24 -1.15
N GLY A 168 -7.29 -38.07 -0.90
CA GLY A 168 -7.10 -37.31 0.33
C GLY A 168 -8.34 -36.50 0.70
N SER A 169 -8.49 -36.23 2.00
CA SER A 169 -9.60 -35.43 2.54
C SER A 169 -9.10 -34.57 3.69
N GLY A 170 -9.55 -33.32 3.76
CA GLY A 170 -9.05 -32.35 4.72
C GLY A 170 -9.99 -31.18 4.95
N ALA A 171 -9.70 -30.38 5.99
CA ALA A 171 -10.43 -29.16 6.27
C ALA A 171 -10.34 -28.17 5.10
N ALA A 172 -11.45 -27.51 4.79
CA ALA A 172 -11.58 -26.53 3.72
C ALA A 172 -12.32 -25.28 4.19
N PHE A 173 -12.08 -24.18 3.48
CA PHE A 173 -12.78 -22.92 3.68
C PHE A 173 -13.50 -22.53 2.38
N CYS A 174 -14.80 -22.27 2.49
CA CYS A 174 -15.63 -21.81 1.38
C CYS A 174 -15.96 -20.33 1.55
N GLN A 175 -15.59 -19.51 0.57
CA GLN A 175 -15.91 -18.10 0.52
C GLN A 175 -16.80 -17.80 -0.68
N VAL A 176 -18.06 -17.46 -0.43
CA VAL A 176 -19.00 -17.02 -1.46
C VAL A 176 -18.87 -15.52 -1.64
N GLN A 177 -18.65 -15.07 -2.88
CA GLN A 177 -18.51 -13.64 -3.18
C GLN A 177 -19.90 -12.99 -3.19
N ALA A 178 -20.11 -11.96 -2.36
CA ALA A 178 -21.40 -11.29 -2.27
C ALA A 178 -21.68 -10.35 -3.47
N ALA A 179 -20.63 -9.85 -4.12
CA ALA A 179 -20.73 -8.81 -5.15
C ALA A 179 -20.78 -9.36 -6.59
N ALA A 180 -20.21 -10.55 -6.83
CA ALA A 180 -20.21 -11.22 -8.12
C ALA A 180 -20.60 -12.70 -7.92
N PRO A 181 -21.36 -13.33 -8.84
CA PRO A 181 -21.64 -14.75 -8.77
C PRO A 181 -20.31 -15.51 -8.82
N GLY A 182 -19.90 -16.10 -7.71
CA GLY A 182 -18.61 -16.75 -7.61
C GLY A 182 -18.32 -17.27 -6.22
N PHE A 183 -17.39 -18.20 -6.16
CA PHE A 183 -16.95 -18.83 -4.93
C PHE A 183 -15.45 -19.13 -5.01
N SER A 184 -14.79 -19.11 -3.86
CA SER A 184 -13.42 -19.59 -3.70
C SER A 184 -13.42 -20.64 -2.60
N ILE A 185 -12.96 -21.84 -2.94
CA ILE A 185 -12.84 -22.97 -2.03
C ILE A 185 -11.36 -23.32 -1.96
N TYR A 186 -10.81 -23.40 -0.77
CA TYR A 186 -9.41 -23.80 -0.59
C TYR A 186 -9.26 -24.75 0.60
N ALA A 187 -8.47 -25.79 0.41
CA ALA A 187 -8.10 -26.68 1.50
C ALA A 187 -7.12 -25.97 2.45
N GLN A 188 -7.24 -26.21 3.74
CA GLN A 188 -6.22 -25.81 4.70
C GLN A 188 -4.88 -26.45 4.33
N GLU A 189 -3.79 -25.69 4.44
CA GLU A 189 -2.45 -26.17 4.08
C GLU A 189 -2.10 -27.50 4.77
N GLY A 190 -1.77 -28.51 3.97
CA GLY A 190 -1.39 -29.85 4.41
C GLY A 190 -2.56 -30.71 4.95
N SER A 191 -3.81 -30.24 4.90
CA SER A 191 -4.95 -31.00 5.41
C SER A 191 -5.35 -32.17 4.49
N LEU A 192 -5.12 -32.06 3.19
CA LEU A 192 -5.47 -33.09 2.20
C LEU A 192 -4.56 -34.33 2.27
N GLY A 193 -3.46 -34.26 3.02
CA GLY A 193 -2.46 -35.32 3.11
C GLY A 193 -1.19 -34.99 2.33
N THR A 194 -0.45 -36.02 1.92
CA THR A 194 0.86 -35.82 1.31
C THR A 194 1.12 -36.78 0.15
N ILE A 195 1.69 -36.27 -0.94
CA ILE A 195 2.14 -37.06 -2.09
C ILE A 195 3.66 -37.03 -2.12
N GLU A 196 4.29 -38.20 -2.13
CA GLU A 196 5.74 -38.30 -1.94
C GLU A 196 6.16 -37.47 -0.71
N GLY A 197 5.36 -37.53 0.37
CA GLY A 197 5.38 -36.74 1.60
C GLY A 197 5.51 -35.21 1.47
N ARG A 198 5.20 -34.63 0.31
CA ARG A 198 4.99 -33.19 0.14
C ARG A 198 3.54 -32.87 0.51
N PRO A 199 3.26 -31.82 1.30
CA PRO A 199 1.89 -31.45 1.63
C PRO A 199 1.13 -31.07 0.35
N LEU A 200 -0.05 -31.64 0.17
CA LEU A 200 -0.94 -31.30 -0.94
C LEU A 200 -1.88 -30.16 -0.53
N HIS A 201 -2.09 -29.26 -1.48
CA HIS A 201 -3.08 -28.19 -1.39
C HIS A 201 -3.84 -28.10 -2.70
N ALA A 202 -5.13 -27.80 -2.59
CA ALA A 202 -6.00 -27.59 -3.73
C ALA A 202 -6.94 -26.42 -3.45
N SER A 203 -7.24 -25.68 -4.51
CA SER A 203 -8.25 -24.63 -4.50
C SER A 203 -9.04 -24.60 -5.79
N VAL A 204 -10.34 -24.37 -5.65
CA VAL A 204 -11.30 -24.19 -6.75
C VAL A 204 -11.82 -22.77 -6.63
N GLU A 205 -11.56 -21.95 -7.65
CA GLU A 205 -12.11 -20.61 -7.74
C GLU A 205 -13.02 -20.52 -8.94
N SER A 206 -14.17 -19.89 -8.73
CA SER A 206 -15.12 -19.67 -9.79
C SER A 206 -15.59 -18.24 -9.77
N PHE A 207 -15.49 -17.59 -10.93
CA PHE A 207 -15.87 -16.20 -11.13
C PHE A 207 -16.84 -16.13 -12.28
N ALA A 208 -17.96 -15.44 -12.10
CA ALA A 208 -18.74 -15.01 -13.25
C ALA A 208 -17.86 -14.16 -14.15
N THR A 209 -17.83 -14.48 -15.43
CA THR A 209 -17.34 -13.58 -16.46
C THR A 209 -18.31 -12.42 -16.48
N GLU A 210 -18.03 -11.36 -15.73
CA GLU A 210 -18.63 -10.07 -16.05
C GLU A 210 -18.36 -9.87 -17.54
N VAL A 211 -19.42 -9.65 -18.31
CA VAL A 211 -19.31 -9.27 -19.71
C VAL A 211 -18.47 -8.00 -19.73
N LEU A 212 -17.16 -8.16 -19.93
CA LEU A 212 -16.24 -7.04 -19.98
C LEU A 212 -16.79 -6.07 -21.03
N PRO A 213 -16.98 -4.78 -20.70
CA PRO A 213 -17.34 -3.80 -21.72
C PRO A 213 -16.31 -3.90 -22.84
N GLU A 214 -16.80 -4.11 -24.08
CA GLU A 214 -16.02 -4.45 -25.28
C GLU A 214 -14.62 -3.80 -25.31
N GLY A 215 -13.54 -4.59 -25.18
CA GLY A 215 -12.18 -4.08 -25.45
C GLY A 215 -10.96 -4.70 -24.73
N GLY A 216 -11.13 -5.63 -23.78
CA GLY A 216 -10.01 -6.30 -23.09
C GLY A 216 -9.60 -7.64 -23.71
N PRO A 217 -8.36 -8.13 -23.50
CA PRO A 217 -7.98 -9.49 -23.87
C PRO A 217 -8.82 -10.50 -23.08
N THR A 218 -9.66 -11.24 -23.80
CA THR A 218 -10.58 -12.22 -23.23
C THR A 218 -9.80 -13.49 -22.82
N PRO A 219 -9.88 -13.94 -21.55
CA PRO A 219 -9.45 -15.30 -21.23
C PRO A 219 -10.28 -16.32 -22.01
N ALA A 220 -9.68 -17.44 -22.37
CA ALA A 220 -10.35 -18.47 -23.16
C ALA A 220 -11.60 -18.98 -22.40
N PRO A 221 -12.78 -19.03 -23.05
CA PRO A 221 -13.97 -19.57 -22.41
C PRO A 221 -13.80 -21.07 -22.15
N VAL A 222 -14.07 -21.52 -20.93
CA VAL A 222 -14.13 -22.94 -20.60
C VAL A 222 -15.43 -23.52 -21.22
N PRO A 223 -15.37 -24.64 -21.97
CA PRO A 223 -16.56 -25.29 -22.49
C PRO A 223 -17.46 -25.80 -21.36
N GLY A 224 -18.74 -25.42 -21.32
CA GLY A 224 -19.75 -26.06 -20.45
C GLY A 224 -20.47 -25.16 -19.45
N ALA A 225 -19.93 -23.98 -19.14
CA ALA A 225 -20.61 -22.97 -18.31
C ALA A 225 -20.58 -21.62 -19.05
N GLU A 226 -21.68 -21.29 -19.74
CA GLU A 226 -21.79 -20.00 -20.42
C GLU A 226 -21.64 -18.86 -19.40
N GLY A 227 -20.47 -18.20 -19.42
CA GLY A 227 -20.20 -17.01 -18.60
C GLY A 227 -19.55 -17.26 -17.24
N GLN A 228 -18.89 -18.41 -17.02
CA GLN A 228 -18.14 -18.67 -15.78
C GLN A 228 -16.69 -19.06 -16.10
N ILE A 229 -15.74 -18.42 -15.43
CA ILE A 229 -14.32 -18.79 -15.44
C ILE A 229 -14.06 -19.61 -14.18
N VAL A 230 -13.56 -20.83 -14.35
CA VAL A 230 -13.13 -21.70 -13.26
C VAL A 230 -11.61 -21.76 -13.28
N ASN A 231 -10.98 -21.35 -12.19
CA ASN A 231 -9.57 -21.58 -11.95
C ASN A 231 -9.45 -22.73 -10.97
N LEU A 232 -8.70 -23.75 -11.37
CA LEU A 232 -8.33 -24.87 -10.54
C LEU A 232 -6.83 -24.83 -10.29
N TYR A 233 -6.44 -24.93 -9.03
CA TYR A 233 -5.04 -24.94 -8.63
C TYR A 233 -4.79 -26.12 -7.70
N VAL A 234 -3.82 -26.95 -8.04
CA VAL A 234 -3.34 -28.06 -7.22
C VAL A 234 -1.84 -27.85 -7.02
N SER A 235 -1.36 -27.87 -5.78
CA SER A 235 0.04 -27.63 -5.47
C SER A 235 0.58 -28.64 -4.46
N LEU A 236 1.81 -29.08 -4.70
CA LEU A 236 2.62 -29.79 -3.71
C LEU A 236 3.63 -28.83 -3.12
N PHE A 237 3.47 -28.53 -1.83
CA PHE A 237 4.40 -27.66 -1.12
C PHE A 237 5.79 -28.31 -0.99
N PRO A 238 6.86 -27.50 -0.96
CA PRO A 238 8.21 -28.01 -0.81
C PRO A 238 8.44 -28.55 0.61
N ARG A 239 9.19 -29.65 0.75
CA ARG A 239 9.58 -30.18 2.07
C ARG A 239 10.80 -29.44 2.65
N ALA A 240 11.66 -28.97 1.75
CA ALA A 240 12.90 -28.27 2.06
C ALA A 240 13.05 -27.06 1.14
N GLU A 241 13.85 -26.09 1.54
CA GLU A 241 14.13 -24.86 0.77
C GLU A 241 14.74 -25.14 -0.60
N SER A 242 15.35 -26.32 -0.78
CA SER A 242 15.93 -26.77 -2.06
C SER A 242 14.93 -27.37 -3.04
N ASP A 243 13.73 -27.72 -2.60
CA ASP A 243 12.73 -28.38 -3.44
C ASP A 243 11.83 -27.29 -4.06
N PRO A 244 11.73 -27.18 -5.39
CA PRO A 244 10.80 -26.23 -6.00
C PRO A 244 9.35 -26.70 -5.78
N PRO A 245 8.38 -25.77 -5.60
CA PRO A 245 6.95 -26.11 -5.61
C PRO A 245 6.60 -26.80 -6.94
N ARG A 246 5.64 -27.73 -6.89
CA ARG A 246 5.05 -28.31 -8.11
C ARG A 246 3.59 -27.90 -8.12
N ASP A 247 3.23 -27.13 -9.13
CA ASP A 247 1.92 -26.51 -9.26
C ASP A 247 1.28 -26.98 -10.55
N TRP A 248 0.00 -27.31 -10.51
CA TRP A 248 -0.81 -27.65 -11.66
C TRP A 248 -1.94 -26.64 -11.81
N PHE A 249 -2.13 -26.16 -13.03
CA PHE A 249 -3.10 -25.11 -13.33
C PHE A 249 -3.87 -25.43 -14.62
N VAL A 250 -4.98 -24.71 -14.80
CA VAL A 250 -5.83 -24.81 -15.98
C VAL A 250 -5.10 -24.24 -17.20
N SER A 251 -4.86 -25.07 -18.21
CA SER A 251 -4.36 -24.66 -19.52
C SER A 251 -5.51 -24.59 -20.54
N PRO A 252 -5.30 -24.04 -21.76
CA PRO A 252 -6.29 -24.08 -22.82
C PRO A 252 -6.74 -25.49 -23.23
N ASP A 253 -5.92 -26.51 -22.94
CA ASP A 253 -6.18 -27.91 -23.29
C ASP A 253 -6.78 -28.69 -22.10
N THR A 254 -6.91 -28.07 -20.92
CA THR A 254 -7.55 -28.70 -19.76
C THR A 254 -9.06 -28.78 -19.96
N GLU A 255 -9.63 -29.99 -19.83
CA GLU A 255 -11.08 -30.20 -19.79
C GLU A 255 -11.56 -30.07 -18.34
N LEU A 256 -12.59 -29.26 -18.11
CA LEU A 256 -13.14 -28.99 -16.78
C LEU A 256 -14.66 -29.14 -16.81
N GLU A 257 -15.20 -29.95 -15.91
CA GLU A 257 -16.63 -30.05 -15.64
C GLU A 257 -16.88 -29.69 -14.17
N ILE A 258 -17.75 -28.71 -13.93
CA ILE A 258 -18.09 -28.25 -12.57
C ILE A 258 -19.58 -28.43 -12.31
N ASP A 259 -19.91 -29.14 -11.23
CA ASP A 259 -21.26 -29.29 -10.70
C ASP A 259 -21.30 -28.74 -9.28
N ALA A 260 -21.54 -27.43 -9.17
CA ALA A 260 -21.63 -26.73 -7.90
C ALA A 260 -23.09 -26.47 -7.52
N GLY A 261 -23.39 -26.63 -6.24
CA GLY A 261 -24.67 -26.24 -5.64
C GLY A 261 -24.94 -24.74 -5.86
N PRO A 262 -26.21 -24.31 -5.78
CA PRO A 262 -26.61 -22.93 -6.08
C PRO A 262 -26.00 -21.88 -5.14
N ASP A 263 -25.52 -22.29 -3.97
CA ASP A 263 -24.82 -21.43 -3.00
C ASP A 263 -23.29 -21.51 -3.11
N GLY A 264 -22.75 -22.39 -3.95
CA GLY A 264 -21.32 -22.66 -4.09
C GLY A 264 -20.68 -23.33 -2.87
N LEU A 265 -21.46 -23.71 -1.84
CA LEU A 265 -20.93 -24.26 -0.59
C LEU A 265 -20.70 -25.78 -0.65
N SER A 266 -21.30 -26.43 -1.64
CA SER A 266 -21.04 -27.82 -1.98
C SER A 266 -20.89 -27.96 -3.48
N GLY A 267 -20.03 -28.87 -3.93
CA GLY A 267 -19.90 -29.14 -5.34
C GLY A 267 -18.84 -30.19 -5.66
N THR A 268 -18.72 -30.47 -6.94
CA THR A 268 -17.71 -31.34 -7.52
C THR A 268 -17.10 -30.65 -8.73
N VAL A 269 -15.78 -30.75 -8.89
CA VAL A 269 -15.09 -30.40 -10.13
C VAL A 269 -14.29 -31.61 -10.61
N THR A 270 -14.57 -32.02 -11.84
CA THR A 270 -13.81 -33.04 -12.57
C THR A 270 -12.88 -32.31 -13.53
N PHE A 271 -11.62 -32.74 -13.58
CA PHE A 271 -10.60 -32.12 -14.42
C PHE A 271 -9.80 -33.19 -15.14
N GLU A 272 -9.49 -32.93 -16.40
CA GLU A 272 -8.57 -33.73 -17.20
C GLU A 272 -7.47 -32.86 -17.79
N GLY A 273 -6.22 -33.30 -17.64
CA GLY A 273 -5.10 -32.62 -18.27
C GLY A 273 -4.70 -31.29 -17.63
N LEU A 274 -4.73 -31.17 -16.28
CA LEU A 274 -4.10 -30.01 -15.63
C LEU A 274 -2.59 -30.07 -15.85
N GLU A 275 -2.00 -28.98 -16.31
CA GLU A 275 -0.58 -28.95 -16.68
C GLU A 275 0.29 -28.46 -15.54
N ALA A 276 1.45 -29.12 -15.34
CA ALA A 276 2.45 -28.69 -14.39
C ALA A 276 3.14 -27.40 -14.84
N LEU A 277 3.22 -26.41 -13.94
CA LEU A 277 4.03 -25.21 -14.14
C LEU A 277 5.49 -25.52 -13.83
N THR A 278 6.29 -25.76 -14.86
CA THR A 278 7.75 -25.77 -14.72
C THR A 278 8.26 -24.33 -14.75
N VAL A 279 8.60 -23.77 -13.59
CA VAL A 279 9.27 -22.46 -13.47
C VAL A 279 10.76 -22.64 -13.79
N ASP A 280 11.08 -23.03 -15.02
CA ASP A 280 12.46 -23.30 -15.44
C ASP A 280 12.93 -22.26 -16.44
N GLY A 281 13.49 -21.15 -15.94
CA GLY A 281 14.36 -20.23 -16.69
C GLY A 281 13.85 -19.69 -18.04
N PRO A 282 14.63 -18.87 -18.74
CA PRO A 282 14.19 -18.25 -20.00
C PRO A 282 14.20 -19.19 -21.23
N ASP A 283 14.68 -20.43 -21.14
CA ASP A 283 14.97 -21.27 -22.33
C ASP A 283 14.50 -22.74 -22.23
N THR A 284 13.68 -23.11 -21.25
CA THR A 284 13.23 -24.51 -21.11
C THR A 284 11.83 -24.65 -21.69
N ALA A 285 11.73 -25.32 -22.84
CA ALA A 285 10.45 -25.70 -23.43
C ALA A 285 9.59 -26.41 -22.40
N ILE A 286 8.28 -26.08 -22.38
CA ILE A 286 7.26 -26.77 -21.56
C ILE A 286 7.44 -28.27 -21.78
N GLY A 287 7.94 -28.95 -20.77
CA GLY A 287 8.17 -30.38 -20.84
C GLY A 287 6.83 -31.08 -20.93
N GLU A 288 6.53 -31.65 -22.08
CA GLU A 288 5.47 -32.64 -22.33
C GLU A 288 5.66 -33.78 -21.32
N GLY A 289 4.99 -33.75 -20.17
CA GLY A 289 5.42 -34.55 -19.02
C GLY A 289 4.37 -34.89 -17.97
N ASP A 290 3.93 -33.93 -17.16
CA ASP A 290 3.19 -34.26 -15.93
C ASP A 290 1.82 -33.58 -15.92
N SER A 291 0.91 -34.03 -16.78
CA SER A 291 -0.50 -33.67 -16.63
C SER A 291 -1.18 -34.58 -15.59
N ILE A 292 -2.13 -34.02 -14.85
CA ILE A 292 -2.94 -34.78 -13.88
C ILE A 292 -4.42 -34.66 -14.21
N SER A 293 -5.15 -35.74 -13.93
CA SER A 293 -6.61 -35.81 -14.02
C SER A 293 -7.16 -36.25 -12.67
N GLY A 294 -8.40 -35.88 -12.38
CA GLY A 294 -8.99 -36.17 -11.08
C GLY A 294 -10.31 -35.48 -10.81
N THR A 295 -10.73 -35.57 -9.56
CA THR A 295 -11.97 -34.99 -9.06
C THR A 295 -11.70 -34.33 -7.71
N ILE A 296 -12.27 -33.13 -7.49
CA ILE A 296 -12.31 -32.46 -6.20
C ILE A 296 -13.77 -32.30 -5.80
N THR A 297 -14.12 -32.75 -4.60
CA THR A 297 -15.44 -32.54 -3.98
C THR A 297 -15.28 -31.64 -2.76
N TRP A 298 -16.29 -30.82 -2.47
CA TRP A 298 -16.30 -30.00 -1.26
C TRP A 298 -17.69 -29.89 -0.66
N THR A 299 -17.74 -29.63 0.65
CA THR A 299 -18.96 -29.33 1.40
C THR A 299 -18.61 -28.46 2.62
N CYS A 300 -19.21 -27.27 2.72
CA CYS A 300 -19.05 -26.33 3.83
C CYS A 300 -20.40 -25.95 4.46
N GLU A 301 -20.40 -25.66 5.76
CA GLU A 301 -21.62 -25.35 6.54
C GLU A 301 -21.60 -23.93 7.13
#